data_AF-G5E3B1-F1
#
_entry.id   AF-G5E3B1-F1
#
_cell.length_a   1.000
_cell.length_b   1.000
_cell.length_c   1.000
_cell.angle_alpha   90.00
_cell.angle_beta   90.00
_cell.angle_gamma   90.00
#
_symmetry.space_group_name_H-M   'P 1'
#
loop_
_entity.id
_entity.type
_entity.pdbx_description
1 polymer ?
#
loop_
_entity_poly.entity_id
_entity_poly.type
_entity_poly.pdbx_seq_one_letter_code
_entity_poly.pdbx_strand_id
1 'polypeptide(L)'
;SIKDWIYTQICETTTPLHQQLLPLVDVYINSIIPASKSSPEATNKPITEQEILKVFQGVTGENLRVKHHTITTQLLMLYYVLSYEEALLANAKSLAAMKRKPKSYSSALMDQIPIKYLIRQAQGLQQELGGLHS
;
A
#
# COMPACT_ATOMS: atom_id res chain seq x y z
N SER A 1 -14.09 7.89 4.34
CA SER A 1 -14.29 7.11 3.09
C SER A 1 -13.72 5.70 3.27
N ILE A 2 -13.98 4.74 2.38
CA ILE A 2 -13.36 3.39 2.46
C ILE A 2 -11.83 3.50 2.45
N LYS A 3 -11.27 4.42 1.66
CA LYS A 3 -9.83 4.75 1.67
C LYS A 3 -9.31 5.08 3.06
N ASP A 4 -10.00 6.00 3.76
CA ASP A 4 -9.56 6.44 5.09
C ASP A 4 -9.65 5.30 6.10
N TRP A 5 -10.70 4.47 6.00
CA TRP A 5 -10.84 3.29 6.85
C TRP A 5 -9.74 2.27 6.60
N ILE A 6 -9.43 1.92 5.34
CA ILE A 6 -8.31 1.02 5.00
C ILE A 6 -6.97 1.59 5.47
N TYR A 7 -6.73 2.88 5.24
CA TYR A 7 -5.52 3.55 5.71
C TYR A 7 -5.38 3.47 7.24
N THR A 8 -6.45 3.76 7.99
CA THR A 8 -6.46 3.64 9.45
C THR A 8 -6.23 2.18 9.88
N GLN A 9 -6.87 1.20 9.24
CA GLN A 9 -6.67 -0.21 9.56
C GLN A 9 -5.21 -0.65 9.35
N ILE A 10 -4.57 -0.24 8.25
CA ILE A 10 -3.13 -0.48 8.03
C ILE A 10 -2.28 0.17 9.14
N CYS A 11 -2.62 1.40 9.53
CA CYS A 11 -1.88 2.16 10.54
C CYS A 11 -2.04 1.61 11.97
N GLU A 12 -3.19 1.04 12.29
CA GLU A 12 -3.53 0.52 13.62
C GLU A 12 -3.26 -0.98 13.78
N THR A 13 -2.93 -1.69 12.69
CA THR A 13 -2.63 -3.12 12.74
C THR A 13 -1.38 -3.39 13.58
N THR A 14 -1.50 -4.31 14.52
CA THR A 14 -0.41 -4.87 15.32
C THR A 14 -0.27 -6.37 15.04
N THR A 15 0.85 -6.98 15.46
CA THR A 15 1.00 -8.43 15.42
C THR A 15 0.19 -9.10 16.54
N PRO A 16 -0.28 -10.35 16.34
CA PRO A 16 -0.21 -11.14 15.11
C PRO A 16 -1.14 -10.62 14.01
N LEU A 17 -0.72 -10.75 12.75
CA LEU A 17 -1.49 -10.24 11.61
C LEU A 17 -2.82 -11.00 11.44
N HIS A 18 -3.93 -10.29 11.24
CA HIS A 18 -5.21 -10.93 10.97
C HIS A 18 -5.26 -11.50 9.55
N GLN A 19 -5.69 -12.75 9.39
CA GLN A 19 -5.66 -13.49 8.11
C GLN A 19 -6.46 -12.84 6.97
N GLN A 20 -7.47 -12.04 7.30
CA GLN A 20 -8.29 -11.35 6.29
C GLN A 20 -7.74 -9.99 5.87
N LEU A 21 -6.66 -9.50 6.49
CA LEU A 21 -6.15 -8.16 6.21
C LEU A 21 -5.58 -8.05 4.79
N LEU A 22 -4.75 -9.01 4.35
CA LEU A 22 -4.18 -8.98 2.99
C LEU A 22 -5.26 -9.15 1.91
N PRO A 23 -6.19 -10.13 2.00
CA PRO A 23 -7.30 -10.20 1.06
C PRO A 23 -8.16 -8.93 1.00
N LEU A 24 -8.37 -8.27 2.14
CA LEU A 24 -9.12 -7.01 2.18
C LEU A 24 -8.38 -5.88 1.45
N VAL A 25 -7.06 -5.77 1.63
CA VAL A 25 -6.22 -4.81 0.90
C VAL A 25 -6.24 -5.10 -0.60
N ASP A 26 -6.19 -6.37 -1.00
CA ASP A 26 -6.24 -6.77 -2.42
C ASP A 26 -7.59 -6.44 -3.07
N VAL A 27 -8.70 -6.73 -2.41
CA VAL A 27 -10.04 -6.37 -2.89
C VAL A 27 -10.17 -4.84 -3.00
N TYR A 28 -9.61 -4.12 -2.04
CA TYR A 28 -9.57 -2.66 -2.08
C TYR A 28 -8.76 -2.14 -3.27
N ILE A 29 -7.57 -2.69 -3.54
CA ILE A 29 -6.76 -2.35 -4.73
C ILE A 29 -7.54 -2.57 -6.02
N ASN A 30 -8.17 -3.75 -6.15
CA ASN A 30 -8.97 -4.06 -7.33
C ASN A 30 -10.15 -3.10 -7.51
N SER A 31 -10.74 -2.60 -6.42
CA SER A 31 -11.83 -1.61 -6.49
C SER A 31 -11.40 -0.20 -6.94
N ILE A 32 -10.09 0.09 -6.92
CA ILE A 32 -9.50 1.33 -7.45
C ILE A 32 -9.28 1.23 -8.96
N ILE A 33 -9.13 0.02 -9.49
CA ILE A 33 -8.98 -0.21 -10.93
C ILE A 33 -10.38 -0.23 -11.57
N PRO A 34 -10.67 0.64 -12.55
CA PRO A 34 -11.98 0.61 -13.22
C PRO A 34 -12.21 -0.73 -13.90
N ALA A 35 -13.40 -1.32 -13.69
CA ALA A 35 -13.72 -2.64 -14.21
C ALA A 35 -13.98 -2.66 -15.74
N SER A 36 -14.41 -1.54 -16.32
CA SER A 36 -14.75 -1.49 -17.75
C SER A 36 -14.72 -0.09 -18.34
N LYS A 37 -14.73 -0.02 -19.69
CA LYS A 37 -14.85 1.25 -20.43
C LYS A 37 -16.22 1.93 -20.22
N SER A 38 -17.26 1.15 -19.90
CA SER A 38 -18.63 1.64 -19.70
C SER A 38 -18.90 2.15 -18.28
N SER A 39 -18.08 1.74 -17.30
CA SER A 39 -18.06 2.29 -15.94
C SER A 39 -16.67 2.87 -15.64
N PRO A 40 -16.35 4.06 -16.17
CA PRO A 40 -15.03 4.67 -16.05
C PRO A 40 -14.72 5.20 -14.64
N GLU A 41 -15.69 5.21 -13.72
CA GLU A 41 -15.48 5.61 -12.34
C GLU A 41 -15.13 4.39 -11.49
N ALA A 42 -13.94 4.45 -10.89
CA ALA A 42 -13.56 3.53 -9.83
C ALA A 42 -14.40 3.81 -8.58
N THR A 43 -14.78 2.75 -7.86
CA THR A 43 -15.55 2.84 -6.62
C THR A 43 -14.74 3.52 -5.51
N ASN A 44 -13.40 3.39 -5.55
CA ASN A 44 -12.49 3.92 -4.55
C ASN A 44 -11.32 4.69 -5.16
N LYS A 45 -10.64 5.48 -4.31
CA LYS A 45 -9.46 6.28 -4.68
C LYS A 45 -8.20 5.69 -4.03
N PRO A 46 -7.04 5.70 -4.69
CA PRO A 46 -5.80 5.23 -4.07
C PRO A 46 -5.43 6.06 -2.83
N ILE A 47 -4.65 5.46 -1.93
CA ILE A 47 -4.01 6.18 -0.82
C ILE A 47 -3.04 7.18 -1.43
N THR A 48 -3.00 8.40 -0.89
CA THR A 48 -2.17 9.47 -1.47
C THR A 48 -0.71 9.30 -1.13
N GLU A 49 0.19 9.83 -1.96
CA GLU A 49 1.64 9.78 -1.68
C GLU A 49 2.01 10.43 -0.35
N GLN A 50 1.34 11.52 0.03
CA GLN A 50 1.55 12.18 1.32
C GLN A 50 1.18 11.28 2.50
N GLU A 51 0.10 10.50 2.38
CA GLU A 51 -0.31 9.52 3.39
C GLU A 51 0.70 8.37 3.48
N ILE A 52 1.19 7.87 2.34
CA ILE A 52 2.22 6.83 2.29
C ILE A 52 3.52 7.33 2.93
N LEU A 53 3.98 8.54 2.59
CA LEU A 53 5.20 9.11 3.16
C LEU A 53 5.11 9.29 4.67
N LYS A 54 3.94 9.65 5.22
CA LYS A 54 3.75 9.75 6.68
C LYS A 54 4.02 8.43 7.40
N VAL A 55 3.78 7.29 6.75
CA VAL A 55 4.08 5.97 7.34
C VAL A 55 5.59 5.72 7.43
N PHE A 56 6.36 6.20 6.45
CA PHE A 56 7.81 6.01 6.39
C PHE A 56 8.63 7.16 6.99
N GLN A 57 7.98 8.25 7.40
CA GLN A 57 8.61 9.35 8.14
C GLN A 57 9.22 8.82 9.44
N GLY A 58 10.53 9.04 9.61
CA GLY A 58 11.28 8.64 10.80
C GLY A 58 12.09 7.36 10.65
N VAL A 59 11.99 6.63 9.54
CA VAL A 59 12.90 5.49 9.24
C VAL A 59 14.30 5.99 8.83
N THR A 60 14.36 7.18 8.23
CA THR A 60 15.60 7.83 7.73
C THR A 60 16.23 8.83 8.72
N GLY A 61 15.70 8.96 9.94
CA GLY A 61 16.36 9.69 11.04
C GLY A 61 16.14 11.21 11.12
N GLU A 62 15.36 11.84 10.23
CA GLU A 62 15.31 13.31 10.17
C GLU A 62 14.24 14.00 11.04
N ASN A 63 13.36 13.29 11.76
CA ASN A 63 12.30 13.95 12.55
C ASN A 63 11.94 13.22 13.86
N LEU A 64 12.60 13.59 14.96
CA LEU A 64 12.41 13.06 16.33
C LEU A 64 11.05 13.37 16.98
N ARG A 65 10.15 14.11 16.30
CA ARG A 65 8.86 14.56 16.85
C ARG A 65 7.64 13.85 16.26
N VAL A 66 7.84 12.98 15.25
CA VAL A 66 6.74 12.29 14.57
C VAL A 66 6.54 10.92 15.21
N LYS A 67 5.28 10.57 15.49
CA LYS A 67 4.90 9.25 16.01
C LYS A 67 5.35 8.18 15.00
N HIS A 68 6.33 7.37 15.38
CA HIS A 68 6.86 6.33 14.51
C HIS A 68 5.80 5.23 14.32
N HIS A 69 5.47 4.93 13.07
CA HIS A 69 4.65 3.77 12.74
C HIS A 69 5.46 2.48 12.97
N THR A 70 4.77 1.42 13.39
CA THR A 70 5.43 0.12 13.64
C THR A 70 6.00 -0.44 12.34
N ILE A 71 6.97 -1.35 12.46
CA ILE A 71 7.52 -2.06 11.30
C ILE A 71 6.44 -2.85 10.54
N THR A 72 5.46 -3.40 11.25
CA THR A 72 4.31 -4.09 10.66
C THR A 72 3.46 -3.16 9.80
N THR A 73 3.15 -1.96 10.29
CA THR A 73 2.45 -0.93 9.51
C THR A 73 3.24 -0.55 8.26
N GLN A 74 4.55 -0.35 8.39
CA GLN A 74 5.42 0.00 7.27
C GLN A 74 5.47 -1.12 6.21
N LEU A 75 5.50 -2.38 6.64
CA LEU A 75 5.46 -3.55 5.76
C LEU A 75 4.12 -3.70 5.05
N LEU A 76 3.01 -3.48 5.75
CA LEU A 76 1.66 -3.49 5.16
C LEU A 76 1.47 -2.36 4.16
N MET A 77 2.00 -1.17 4.46
CA MET A 77 1.97 -0.05 3.53
C MET A 77 2.84 -0.33 2.30
N LEU A 78 4.02 -0.94 2.49
CA LEU A 78 4.87 -1.40 1.39
C LEU A 78 4.13 -2.42 0.50
N TYR A 79 3.50 -3.42 1.11
CA TYR A 79 2.68 -4.41 0.40
C TYR A 79 1.59 -3.73 -0.42
N TYR A 80 0.82 -2.81 0.17
CA TYR A 80 -0.19 -2.05 -0.57
C TYR A 80 0.38 -1.32 -1.79
N VAL A 81 1.50 -0.60 -1.63
CA VAL A 81 2.15 0.15 -2.72
C VAL A 81 2.58 -0.77 -3.85
N LEU A 82 3.26 -1.87 -3.52
CA LEU A 82 3.75 -2.83 -4.52
C LEU A 82 2.59 -3.54 -5.25
N SER A 83 1.60 -4.04 -4.51
CA SER A 83 0.42 -4.70 -5.09
C SER A 83 -0.41 -3.75 -5.95
N TYR A 84 -0.47 -2.46 -5.60
CA TYR A 84 -1.13 -1.45 -6.41
C TYR A 84 -0.42 -1.22 -7.75
N GLU A 85 0.91 -1.07 -7.74
CA GLU A 85 1.69 -0.94 -8.98
C GLU A 85 1.60 -2.21 -9.85
N GLU A 86 1.64 -3.39 -9.23
CA GLU A 86 1.45 -4.65 -9.94
C GLU A 86 0.06 -4.72 -10.60
N ALA A 87 -1.00 -4.31 -9.89
CA ALA A 87 -2.36 -4.28 -10.44
C ALA A 87 -2.48 -3.29 -11.63
N LEU A 88 -1.80 -2.14 -11.58
CA LEU A 88 -1.75 -1.20 -12.70
C LEU A 88 -1.04 -1.79 -13.91
N LEU A 89 0.10 -2.46 -13.69
CA LEU A 89 0.87 -3.14 -14.73
C LEU A 89 0.08 -4.29 -15.36
N ALA A 90 -0.56 -5.14 -14.55
CA ALA A 90 -1.38 -6.25 -15.00
C ALA A 90 -2.56 -5.78 -15.86
N ASN A 91 -3.15 -4.63 -15.52
CA ASN A 91 -4.29 -4.05 -16.24
C ASN A 91 -3.90 -3.02 -17.30
N ALA A 92 -2.60 -2.82 -17.59
CA ALA A 92 -2.11 -1.74 -18.44
C ALA A 92 -2.77 -1.69 -19.83
N LYS A 93 -3.02 -2.86 -20.45
CA LYS A 93 -3.70 -2.95 -21.75
C LYS A 93 -5.15 -2.46 -21.71
N SER A 94 -5.88 -2.78 -20.63
CA SER A 94 -7.27 -2.35 -20.44
C SER A 94 -7.32 -0.84 -20.16
N LEU A 95 -6.44 -0.36 -19.27
CA LEU A 95 -6.34 1.03 -18.85
C LEU A 95 -5.89 1.96 -19.99
N ALA A 96 -5.06 1.49 -20.92
CA ALA A 96 -4.62 2.27 -22.09
C ALA A 96 -5.79 2.75 -22.97
N ALA A 97 -6.91 2.01 -22.96
CA ALA A 97 -8.10 2.33 -23.73
C ALA A 97 -9.15 3.16 -22.93
N MET A 98 -8.85 3.56 -21.69
CA MET A 98 -9.74 4.35 -20.84
C MET A 98 -9.39 5.84 -20.88
N LYS A 99 -10.42 6.71 -20.83
CA LYS A 99 -10.23 8.18 -20.80
C LYS A 99 -9.65 8.68 -19.47
N ARG A 100 -9.97 8.00 -18.37
CA ARG A 100 -9.45 8.27 -17.02
C ARG A 100 -8.82 6.99 -16.53
N LYS A 101 -7.51 7.02 -16.28
CA LYS A 101 -6.77 5.91 -15.70
C LYS A 101 -6.24 6.29 -14.32
N PRO A 102 -6.16 5.35 -13.38
CA PRO A 102 -5.40 5.57 -12.16
C PRO A 102 -3.94 5.87 -12.51
N LYS A 103 -3.30 6.69 -11.67
CA LYS A 103 -1.89 7.08 -11.86
C LYS A 103 -1.02 6.20 -10.97
N SER A 104 0.07 5.70 -11.52
CA SER A 104 1.17 5.15 -10.73
C SER A 104 1.73 6.19 -9.77
N TYR A 105 2.29 5.70 -8.68
CA TYR A 105 3.10 6.47 -7.76
C TYR A 105 4.39 6.95 -8.43
N SER A 106 4.88 8.10 -7.99
CA SER A 106 6.07 8.74 -8.52
C SER A 106 7.36 8.01 -8.11
N SER A 107 8.40 8.11 -8.94
CA SER A 107 9.74 7.61 -8.58
C SER A 107 10.24 8.23 -7.28
N ALA A 108 9.95 9.52 -7.05
CA ALA A 108 10.36 10.23 -5.85
C ALA A 108 9.72 9.66 -4.57
N LEU A 109 8.51 9.10 -4.65
CA LEU A 109 7.90 8.36 -3.55
C LEU A 109 8.66 7.04 -3.33
N MET A 110 8.87 6.27 -4.39
CA MET A 110 9.53 4.95 -4.32
C MET A 110 10.95 5.05 -3.76
N ASP A 111 11.70 6.09 -4.12
CA ASP A 111 13.06 6.34 -3.61
C ASP A 111 13.10 6.65 -2.11
N GLN A 112 12.01 7.18 -1.55
CA GLN A 112 11.90 7.46 -0.11
C GLN A 112 11.48 6.25 0.71
N ILE A 113 10.96 5.19 0.09
CA ILE A 113 10.55 3.97 0.79
C ILE A 113 11.80 3.09 1.01
N PRO A 114 12.17 2.76 2.25
CA PRO A 114 13.38 2.00 2.54
C PRO A 114 13.17 0.49 2.33
N ILE A 115 12.81 0.07 1.11
CA ILE A 115 12.37 -1.29 0.74
C ILE A 115 13.34 -2.37 1.24
N LYS A 116 14.65 -2.20 1.00
CA LYS A 116 15.67 -3.18 1.43
C LYS A 116 15.72 -3.38 2.94
N TYR A 117 15.58 -2.29 3.70
CA TYR A 117 15.54 -2.34 5.15
C TYR A 117 14.29 -3.08 5.63
N LEU A 118 13.13 -2.76 5.06
CA LEU A 118 11.85 -3.38 5.41
C LEU A 118 11.86 -4.89 5.14
N ILE A 119 12.33 -5.33 3.96
CA ILE A 119 12.45 -6.76 3.63
C ILE A 119 13.34 -7.49 4.65
N ARG A 120 14.48 -6.89 5.04
CA ARG A 120 15.37 -7.47 6.05
C ARG A 120 14.69 -7.59 7.42
N GLN A 121 13.87 -6.63 7.82
CA GLN A 121 13.10 -6.71 9.07
C GLN A 121 11.99 -7.77 8.99
N ALA A 122 11.31 -7.90 7.85
CA ALA A 122 10.26 -8.90 7.64
C ALA A 122 10.78 -10.33 7.83
N GLN A 123 12.01 -10.61 7.39
CA GLN A 123 12.67 -11.91 7.60
C GLN A 123 12.84 -12.27 9.09
N GLY A 124 13.00 -11.28 9.98
CA GLY A 124 13.07 -11.50 11.43
C GLY A 124 11.71 -11.71 12.10
N LEU A 125 10.62 -11.35 11.42
CA LEU A 125 9.24 -11.35 11.95
C LEU A 125 8.35 -12.42 11.31
N GLN A 126 8.95 -13.39 10.61
CA GLN A 126 8.23 -14.39 9.80
C GLN A 126 7.12 -15.15 10.55
N GLN A 127 7.30 -15.43 11.83
CA GLN A 127 6.28 -16.15 12.62
C GLN A 127 5.06 -15.29 12.96
N GLU A 128 5.19 -13.96 13.00
CA GLU A 128 4.13 -13.03 13.41
C GLU A 128 3.40 -12.38 12.23
N LEU A 129 4.03 -12.39 11.04
CA LEU A 129 3.56 -11.71 9.84
C LEU A 129 2.61 -12.55 8.95
N GLY A 130 2.25 -13.77 9.37
CA GLY A 130 1.07 -14.50 8.87
C GLY A 130 0.88 -14.49 7.35
N GLY A 131 1.90 -14.89 6.58
CA GLY A 131 1.83 -14.99 5.11
C GLY A 131 2.32 -13.77 4.33
N LEU A 132 2.62 -12.64 4.98
CA LEU A 132 3.18 -11.43 4.33
C LEU A 132 4.58 -11.64 3.70
N HIS A 133 5.27 -12.74 4.03
CA HIS A 133 6.60 -13.07 3.52
C HIS A 133 6.57 -14.07 2.33
N SER A 134 5.41 -14.61 1.95
CA SER A 134 5.34 -15.65 0.90
C SER A 134 5.57 -15.13 -0.51
#